data_AF-A0A7V6GWA0-F1
#
_entry.id   AF-A0A7V6GWA0-F1
#
_cell.length_a   1.000
_cell.length_b   1.000
_cell.length_c   1.000
_cell.angle_alpha   90.00
_cell.angle_beta   90.00
_cell.angle_gamma   90.00
#
_symmetry.space_group_name_H-M   'P 1'
#
loop_
_entity.id
_entity.type
_entity.pdbx_description
1 polymer ?
#
loop_
_entity_poly.entity_id
_entity_poly.type
_entity_poly.pdbx_seq_one_letter_code
_entity_poly.pdbx_strand_id
1 'polypeptide(L)' 'KKYDVSARGDLSAFTDSPSGWALEYMQWAVAEGLLLGKDNNLLSPRGNTTRSECAVILQRFIENYNM' A
#
# COMPACT_ATOMS: atom_id res chain seq x y z
N LYS A 1 3.05 -5.75 -19.79
CA LYS A 1 1.73 -5.76 -19.11
C LYS A 1 1.44 -4.32 -18.67
N LYS A 2 0.28 -3.75 -19.04
CA LYS A 2 -0.18 -2.44 -18.53
C LYS A 2 -0.96 -2.73 -17.24
N TYR A 3 -0.34 -2.52 -16.08
CA TYR A 3 -1.04 -2.61 -14.81
C TYR A 3 -1.78 -1.30 -14.56
N ASP A 4 -3.03 -1.37 -14.13
CA ASP A 4 -3.80 -0.18 -13.76
C ASP A 4 -3.31 0.32 -12.40
N VAL A 5 -2.81 1.55 -12.39
CA VAL A 5 -2.35 2.24 -11.18
C VAL A 5 -3.16 3.50 -10.91
N SER A 6 -4.38 3.58 -11.44
CA SER A 6 -5.28 4.74 -11.30
C SER A 6 -6.19 4.64 -10.08
N ALA A 7 -6.36 3.45 -9.50
CA ALA A 7 -7.15 3.28 -8.28
C ALA A 7 -6.58 4.13 -7.14
N ARG A 8 -7.47 4.74 -6.34
CA ARG A 8 -7.11 5.59 -5.19
C ARG A 8 -8.02 5.21 -4.02
N GLY A 9 -7.41 4.69 -2.97
CA GLY A 9 -8.06 4.32 -1.72
C GLY A 9 -8.08 5.51 -0.77
N ASP A 10 -9.08 5.56 0.10
CA ASP A 10 -9.12 6.59 1.14
C ASP A 10 -8.07 6.30 2.21
N LEU A 11 -7.22 7.29 2.49
CA LEU A 11 -6.19 7.21 3.53
C LEU A 11 -6.60 7.95 4.81
N SER A 12 -7.80 8.53 4.87
CA SER A 12 -8.30 9.27 6.04
C SER A 12 -8.35 8.42 7.32
N ALA A 13 -8.47 7.09 7.16
CA ALA A 13 -8.43 6.14 8.25
C ALA A 13 -7.03 6.02 8.91
N PHE A 14 -5.96 6.44 8.22
CA PHE A 14 -4.59 6.32 8.71
C PHE A 14 -4.07 7.64 9.27
N THR A 15 -3.51 7.58 10.48
CA THR A 15 -3.09 8.77 11.24
C THR A 15 -1.83 9.43 10.65
N ASP A 16 -1.01 8.66 9.92
CA ASP A 16 0.28 9.06 9.35
C ASP A 16 0.26 9.07 7.82
N SER A 17 -0.88 9.49 7.25
CA SER A 17 -1.04 9.60 5.81
C SER A 17 0.12 10.40 5.16
N PRO A 18 0.78 9.86 4.12
CA PRO A 18 1.92 10.51 3.47
C PRO A 18 1.51 11.74 2.66
N SER A 19 2.48 12.59 2.36
CA SER A 19 2.28 13.78 1.52
C SER A 19 3.25 13.81 0.32
N GLY A 20 2.91 14.63 -0.68
CA GLY A 20 3.69 14.76 -1.91
C GLY A 20 3.53 13.54 -2.82
N TRP A 21 4.63 13.12 -3.46
CA TRP A 21 4.62 12.03 -4.43
C TRP A 21 4.13 10.69 -3.84
N ALA A 22 4.37 10.44 -2.55
CA ALA A 22 4.02 9.18 -1.91
C ALA A 22 2.51 9.01 -1.68
N LEU A 23 1.75 10.11 -1.66
CA LEU A 23 0.30 10.08 -1.42
C LEU A 23 -0.41 9.21 -2.45
N GLU A 24 -0.18 9.46 -3.74
CA GLU A 24 -0.88 8.77 -4.82
C GLU A 24 -0.56 7.27 -4.88
N TYR A 25 0.70 6.90 -4.66
CA TYR A 25 1.11 5.49 -4.69
C TYR A 25 0.60 4.73 -3.47
N MET A 26 0.52 5.38 -2.31
CA MET A 26 -0.01 4.76 -1.10
C MET A 26 -1.53 4.63 -1.16
N GLN A 27 -2.22 5.63 -1.73
CA GLN A 27 -3.64 5.54 -2.06
C GLN A 27 -3.91 4.34 -2.97
N TRP A 28 -3.11 4.18 -4.03
CA TRP A 28 -3.24 3.03 -4.93
C TRP A 28 -2.98 1.70 -4.20
N ALA A 29 -1.89 1.60 -3.44
CA ALA A 29 -1.54 0.36 -2.75
C ALA A 29 -2.58 -0.04 -1.70
N VAL A 30 -3.25 0.92 -1.06
CA VAL A 30 -4.39 0.66 -0.16
C VAL A 30 -5.64 0.26 -0.96
N ALA A 31 -5.92 0.92 -2.09
CA ALA A 31 -7.07 0.59 -2.96
C ALA A 31 -7.00 -0.86 -3.45
N GLU A 32 -5.82 -1.29 -3.86
CA GLU A 32 -5.57 -2.66 -4.35
C GLU A 32 -5.43 -3.67 -3.20
N GLY A 33 -5.52 -3.25 -1.93
CA GLY A 33 -5.36 -4.13 -0.77
C GLY A 33 -3.93 -4.68 -0.60
N LEU A 34 -2.94 -4.12 -1.31
CA LEU A 34 -1.53 -4.47 -1.15
C LEU A 34 -1.02 -4.05 0.23
N LEU A 35 -1.42 -2.86 0.66
CA LEU A 35 -1.17 -2.32 2.00
C LEU A 35 -2.47 -2.27 2.80
N LEU A 36 -2.44 -2.85 4.01
CA LEU A 36 -3.58 -2.86 4.94
C LEU A 36 -3.36 -1.93 6.14
N GLY A 37 -2.19 -1.29 6.23
CA GLY A 37 -1.72 -0.62 7.44
C GLY A 37 -1.19 -1.58 8.50
N LYS A 38 -0.63 -0.98 9.53
CA LYS A 38 -0.06 -1.58 10.74
C LYS A 38 -0.97 -1.28 11.93
N ASP A 39 -0.56 -1.77 13.10
CA ASP A 39 -1.20 -1.45 14.38
C ASP A 39 -1.41 0.07 14.54
N ASN A 40 -2.50 0.45 15.21
CA ASN A 40 -2.94 1.85 15.41
C ASN A 40 -3.30 2.62 14.13
N ASN A 41 -3.73 1.93 13.06
CA ASN A 41 -4.06 2.56 11.78
C ASN A 41 -2.90 3.43 11.25
N LEU A 42 -1.70 2.84 11.19
CA LEU A 42 -0.51 3.50 10.66
C LEU A 42 -0.08 2.85 9.34
N LEU A 43 0.28 3.65 8.34
CA LEU A 43 0.89 3.19 7.10
C LEU A 43 2.42 3.16 7.15
N SER A 44 3.00 3.93 8.07
CA SER A 44 4.44 4.13 8.25
C SER A 44 5.18 4.41 6.94
N PRO A 45 4.80 5.45 6.16
CA PRO A 45 5.41 5.73 4.85
C PRO A 45 6.90 6.07 4.90
N ARG A 46 7.38 6.55 6.07
CA ARG A 46 8.80 6.81 6.35
C ARG A 46 9.47 5.72 7.19
N GLY A 47 8.71 4.71 7.60
CA GLY A 47 9.21 3.62 8.43
C GLY A 47 9.99 2.59 7.62
N ASN A 48 10.75 1.76 8.34
CA ASN A 48 11.44 0.64 7.72
C ASN A 48 10.46 -0.52 7.52
N THR A 49 10.46 -1.09 6.32
CA THR A 49 9.75 -2.33 6.00
C THR A 49 10.68 -3.52 6.21
N THR A 50 10.19 -4.55 6.90
CA THR A 50 10.89 -5.83 7.08
C THR A 50 10.81 -6.70 5.83
N ARG A 51 11.76 -7.63 5.66
CA ARG A 51 11.75 -8.54 4.50
C ARG A 51 10.47 -9.38 4.42
N SER A 52 9.92 -9.75 5.57
CA SER A 52 8.64 -10.46 5.67
C SER A 52 7.48 -9.61 5.16
N GLU A 53 7.40 -8.34 5.54
CA GLU A 53 6.34 -7.44 5.05
C GLU A 53 6.46 -7.22 3.54
N CYS A 54 7.67 -7.05 3.01
CA CYS A 54 7.89 -6.98 1.56
C CYS A 54 7.39 -8.24 0.84
N ALA A 55 7.68 -9.44 1.38
CA ALA A 55 7.24 -10.69 0.80
C ALA A 55 5.70 -10.82 0.78
N VAL A 56 5.03 -10.37 1.85
CA VAL A 56 3.55 -10.36 1.94
C VAL A 56 2.95 -9.41 0.90
N ILE A 57 3.51 -8.22 0.73
CA ILE A 57 3.06 -7.27 -0.30
C ILE A 57 3.20 -7.87 -1.70
N LEU A 58 4.34 -8.52 -1.98
CA LEU A 58 4.58 -9.19 -3.26
C LEU A 58 3.63 -10.37 -3.47
N GLN A 59 3.35 -11.16 -2.43
CA GLN A 59 2.41 -12.27 -2.51
C GLN A 59 1.01 -11.77 -2.88
N ARG A 60 0.50 -10.74 -2.18
CA ARG A 60 -0.80 -10.12 -2.49
C ARG A 60 -0.85 -9.57 -3.91
N PHE A 61 0.25 -8.97 -4.36
CA PHE A 61 0.36 -8.49 -5.74
C PHE A 61 0.26 -9.64 -6.74
N ILE A 62 0.95 -10.75 -6.51
CA ILE A 62 0.88 -11.93 -7.38
C ILE A 62 -0.54 -12.53 -7.39
N GLU A 63 -1.16 -12.65 -6.22
CA GLU A 63 -2.53 -13.17 -6.07
C GLU A 63 -3.57 -12.27 -6.77
N ASN A 64 -3.52 -10.95 -6.55
CA ASN A 64 -4.46 -10.01 -7.17
C ASN A 64 -4.36 -9.97 -8.70
N TYR A 65 -3.16 -10.15 -9.24
CA TYR A 65 -2.91 -10.13 -10.68
C TYR A 65 -2.81 -11.53 -11.32
N ASN A 66 -3.17 -12.59 -10.58
CA ASN A 66 -3.15 -14.01 -11.01
C ASN A 66 -1.88 -14.35 -11.80
N MET A 67 -0.71 -14.06 -11.23
CA MET A 67 0.59 -14.37 -11.83
C MET A 67 1.16 -15.70 -11.38
#